data_AF-B6AYZ9-F1
#
_entry.id   AF-B6AYZ9-F1
#
_cell.length_a   1.000
_cell.length_b   1.000
_cell.length_c   1.000
_cell.angle_alpha   90.00
_cell.angle_beta   90.00
_cell.angle_gamma   90.00
#
_symmetry.space_group_name_H-M   'P 1'
#
loop_
_entity.id
_entity.type
_entity.pdbx_description
1 polymer ?
#
loop_
_entity_poly.entity_id
_entity_poly.type
_entity_poly.pdbx_seq_one_letter_code
_entity_poly.pdbx_strand_id
1 'polypeptide(L)' 'MGGEMQVVYDALAGKRRVLEIKSRSTNQSTIDDALRESIVCKNVFSGLVTALNARSIEVDYLD' A
#
# COMPACT_ATOMS: atom_id res chain seq x y z
N MET A 1 -15.65 3.50 15.01
CA MET A 1 -14.45 4.30 14.68
C MET A 1 -13.83 3.67 13.45
N GLY A 2 -14.03 4.24 12.27
CA GLY A 2 -13.45 3.74 11.02
C GLY A 2 -12.11 4.44 10.80
N GLY A 3 -11.01 3.75 11.06
CA GLY A 3 -9.68 4.25 10.74
C GLY A 3 -9.44 4.12 9.24
N GLU A 4 -8.91 5.16 8.62
CA GLU A 4 -8.38 5.11 7.26
C GLU A 4 -7.02 4.41 7.31
N MET A 5 -6.79 3.43 6.43
CA MET A 5 -5.58 2.63 6.42
C MET A 5 -4.52 3.31 5.55
N GLN A 6 -3.31 3.42 6.07
CA GLN A 6 -2.18 4.03 5.38
C GLN A 6 -0.99 3.08 5.35
N VAL A 7 -0.25 3.09 4.24
CA VAL A 7 1.04 2.42 4.12
C VAL A 7 2.13 3.48 4.05
N VAL A 8 3.10 3.38 4.96
CA VAL A 8 4.25 4.28 5.00
C VAL A 8 5.46 3.54 4.44
N TYR A 9 5.99 4.05 3.33
CA TYR A 9 7.23 3.56 2.73
C TYR A 9 8.37 4.51 3.08
N ASP A 10 9.35 4.01 3.84
CA ASP A 10 10.56 4.73 4.21
C ASP A 10 11.71 4.25 3.33
N ALA A 11 12.13 5.10 2.38
CA ALA A 11 13.30 4.82 1.56
C ALA A 11 14.55 5.21 2.37
N LEU A 12 15.49 4.26 2.53
CA LEU A 12 16.77 4.41 3.26
C LEU A 12 17.58 5.70 2.94
N ALA A 13 17.30 6.36 1.81
CA ALA A 13 17.96 7.59 1.36
C ALA A 13 17.00 8.65 0.79
N GLY A 14 15.69 8.57 1.05
CA GLY A 14 14.68 9.37 0.34
C GLY A 14 13.58 9.95 1.23
N LYS A 15 12.66 10.71 0.59
CA LYS A 15 11.44 11.17 1.26
C LYS A 15 10.55 9.99 1.63
N ARG A 16 10.02 10.00 2.84
CA ARG A 16 8.92 9.13 3.26
C ARG A 16 7.75 9.32 2.30
N ARG A 17 7.21 8.21 1.78
CA ARG A 17 6.01 8.20 0.95
C ARG A 17 4.88 7.56 1.72
N VAL A 18 3.73 8.24 1.75
CA VAL A 18 2.53 7.71 2.40
C VAL A 18 1.50 7.41 1.31
N LEU A 19 1.03 6.17 1.27
CA LEU A 19 -0.11 5.76 0.48
C LEU A 19 -1.33 5.65 1.38
N GLU A 20 -2.38 6.36 1.05
CA GLU A 20 -3.67 6.24 1.70
C GLU A 20 -4.56 5.26 0.95
N ILE A 21 -5.08 4.24 1.63
CA ILE A 21 -5.98 3.25 1.06
C ILE A 21 -7.41 3.76 1.19
N LYS A 22 -8.04 4.09 0.05
CA LYS A 22 -9.36 4.73 0.01
C LYS A 22 -10.54 3.79 0.24
N SER A 23 -10.33 2.49 0.15
CA SER A 23 -11.44 1.54 0.16
C SER A 23 -11.82 1.12 1.58
N ARG A 24 -12.86 1.76 2.13
CA ARG A 24 -13.49 1.36 3.40
C ARG A 24 -14.12 -0.04 3.35
N SER A 25 -14.36 -0.58 2.16
CA SER A 25 -14.92 -1.91 1.94
C SER A 25 -13.87 -2.99 1.64
N THR A 26 -12.59 -2.63 1.48
CA THR A 26 -11.56 -3.63 1.23
C THR A 26 -11.27 -4.40 2.52
N ASN A 27 -11.34 -5.72 2.42
CA ASN A 27 -10.99 -6.60 3.53
C ASN A 27 -9.51 -6.45 3.91
N GLN A 28 -9.24 -6.39 5.21
CA GLN A 28 -7.87 -6.30 5.73
C GLN A 28 -6.95 -7.39 5.16
N SER A 29 -7.46 -8.61 5.06
CA SER A 29 -6.70 -9.76 4.52
C SER A 29 -6.19 -9.51 3.10
N THR A 30 -6.99 -8.84 2.27
CA THR A 30 -6.62 -8.50 0.89
C THR A 30 -5.46 -7.50 0.85
N ILE A 31 -5.40 -6.57 1.81
CA ILE A 31 -4.30 -5.62 1.97
C ILE A 31 -3.06 -6.35 2.49
N ASP A 32 -3.22 -7.22 3.49
CA ASP A 32 -2.12 -8.01 4.06
C ASP A 32 -1.46 -8.91 2.99
N ASP A 33 -2.25 -9.49 2.09
CA ASP A 33 -1.74 -10.31 0.99
C ASP A 33 -0.94 -9.47 -0.01
N ALA A 34 -1.42 -8.26 -0.35
CA ALA A 34 -0.67 -7.33 -1.20
C ALA A 34 0.65 -6.89 -0.55
N LEU A 35 0.65 -6.67 0.77
CA LEU A 35 1.86 -6.35 1.53
C LEU A 35 2.86 -7.51 1.50
N ARG A 36 2.42 -8.74 1.76
CA ARG A 36 3.28 -9.95 1.70
C ARG A 36 3.90 -10.14 0.31
N GLU A 37 3.10 -9.97 -0.74
CA GLU A 37 3.54 -10.04 -2.13
C GLU A 37 4.59 -8.97 -2.46
N SER A 38 4.41 -7.76 -1.93
CA SER A 38 5.33 -6.65 -2.18
C SER A 38 6.69 -6.79 -1.51
N ILE A 39 6.77 -7.44 -0.34
CA ILE A 39 8.03 -7.58 0.44
C ILE A 39 9.07 -8.42 -0.33
N VAL A 40 8.63 -9.37 -1.15
CA VAL A 40 9.55 -10.20 -1.95
C VAL A 40 10.01 -9.51 -3.24
N CYS A 41 9.47 -8.33 -3.56
CA CYS A 41 9.83 -7.59 -4.76
C CYS A 41 11.16 -6.84 -4.59
N LYS A 42 11.96 -6.77 -5.66
CA LYS A 42 13.20 -5.96 -5.71
C LYS A 42 12.96 -4.49 -5.34
N ASN A 43 11.80 -3.96 -5.73
CA ASN A 43 11.31 -2.66 -5.30
C ASN A 43 9.96 -2.86 -4.60
N VAL A 44 9.98 -2.82 -3.26
CA VAL A 44 8.80 -3.06 -2.42
C VAL A 44 7.67 -2.09 -2.74
N PHE A 45 7.98 -0.80 -2.91
CA PHE A 45 6.97 0.22 -3.20
C PHE A 45 6.25 -0.04 -4.55
N SER A 46 7.03 -0.28 -5.60
CA SER A 46 6.46 -0.60 -6.92
C SER A 46 5.67 -1.91 -6.89
N GLY A 47 6.15 -2.91 -6.15
CA GLY A 47 5.45 -4.19 -5.97
C GLY A 47 4.12 -4.00 -5.24
N LEU A 48 4.10 -3.16 -4.21
CA LEU A 48 2.89 -2.84 -3.45
C LEU A 48 1.84 -2.14 -4.32
N VAL A 49 2.22 -1.08 -5.02
CA VAL A 49 1.31 -0.36 -5.92
C VAL A 49 0.73 -1.30 -6.97
N THR A 50 1.55 -2.19 -7.53
CA THR A 50 1.10 -3.19 -8.50
C THR A 50 0.11 -4.18 -7.88
N ALA A 51 0.42 -4.71 -6.69
CA ALA A 51 -0.42 -5.67 -5.99
C ALA A 51 -1.78 -5.09 -5.56
N LEU A 52 -1.80 -3.82 -5.13
CA LEU A 52 -3.02 -3.09 -4.78
C LEU A 52 -3.87 -2.79 -6.03
N ASN A 53 -3.25 -2.31 -7.11
CA ASN A 53 -3.93 -2.07 -8.39
C ASN A 53 -4.54 -3.35 -8.97
N ALA A 54 -3.82 -4.48 -8.92
CA ALA A 54 -4.32 -5.78 -9.38
C ALA A 54 -5.60 -6.24 -8.65
N ARG A 55 -5.82 -5.73 -7.44
CA ARG A 55 -6.99 -6.00 -6.60
C ARG A 55 -8.05 -4.89 -6.68
N SER A 56 -7.90 -3.94 -7.61
CA SER A 56 -8.77 -2.76 -7.76
C SER A 56 -8.89 -1.94 -6.47
N ILE A 57 -7.81 -1.88 -5.67
CA ILE A 57 -7.76 -1.07 -4.46
C ILE A 57 -7.21 0.30 -4.85
N GLU A 58 -8.08 1.31 -4.75
CA GLU A 58 -7.70 2.70 -4.96
C GLU A 58 -6.79 3.20 -3.83
N VAL A 59 -5.73 3.89 -4.23
CA VAL A 59 -4.78 4.53 -3.33
C VAL A 59 -4.51 5.97 -3.74
N ASP A 60 -4.35 6.83 -2.75
CA ASP A 60 -3.87 8.20 -2.92
C ASP A 60 -2.42 8.32 -2.44
N TYR A 61 -1.63 9.11 -3.16
CA TYR A 61 -0.28 9.46 -2.74
C TYR A 61 -0.34 10.77 -1.96
N LEU A 62 0.08 10.72 -0.70
CA LEU A 62 0.26 11.91 0.11
C LEU A 62 1.72 12.36 -0.01
N ASP A 63 1.93 13.63 -0.34
CA ASP A 63 3.24 14.29 -0.47
C ASP A 63 3.82 14.77 0.86
#